data_AF-A0A352FA02-F1
#
_entry.id   AF-A0A352FA02-F1
#
_cell.length_a   1.000
_cell.length_b   1.000
_cell.length_c   1.000
_cell.angle_alpha   90.00
_cell.angle_beta   90.00
_cell.angle_gamma   90.00
#
_symmetry.space_group_name_H-M   'P 1'
#
loop_
_entity.id
_entity.type
_entity.pdbx_description
1 polymer ?
#
loop_
_entity_poly.entity_id
_entity_poly.type
_entity_poly.pdbx_seq_one_letter_code
_entity_poly.pdbx_strand_id
1 'polypeptide(L)'
;MQWLDLDLTGDGWILPHQVKHPDLGEIWIGGSGKKHVGRTPPSRYIEQEADRQAHFVLYCVSQFPQVKVDDITLTPIGDGLFWADVTIKNEKTYPTASDRSKKLEKYPKDKLVLMTSDDVKILPLDGKLPFVDPTQGFRNAPKPGTGREIQLWLNGSDSQTYRYLIKKGGGKGWVEAVITSERGGKDSKRLTIDD
;
A
#
# COMPACT_ATOMS: atom_id res chain seq x y z
N MET A 1 41.58 -11.40 0.66
CA MET A 1 40.16 -11.66 0.29
C MET A 1 39.92 -13.16 0.38
N GLN A 2 39.64 -13.69 1.57
CA GLN A 2 39.54 -15.15 1.79
C GLN A 2 38.42 -15.81 0.97
N TRP A 3 37.34 -15.08 0.69
CA TRP A 3 36.23 -15.59 -0.13
C TRP A 3 36.64 -15.97 -1.56
N LEU A 4 37.56 -15.23 -2.20
CA LEU A 4 38.03 -15.57 -3.55
C LEU A 4 38.82 -16.88 -3.58
N ASP A 5 39.63 -17.09 -2.56
CA ASP A 5 40.50 -18.26 -2.45
C ASP A 5 39.67 -19.52 -2.13
N LEU A 6 38.66 -19.38 -1.26
CA LEU A 6 37.83 -20.49 -0.80
C LEU A 6 36.69 -20.83 -1.76
N ASP A 7 35.97 -19.84 -2.27
CA ASP A 7 34.69 -20.04 -2.94
C ASP A 7 34.81 -20.00 -4.47
N LEU A 8 35.70 -19.15 -4.99
CA LEU A 8 36.03 -19.07 -6.41
C LEU A 8 37.27 -19.86 -6.78
N THR A 9 37.88 -20.61 -5.85
CA THR A 9 39.09 -21.42 -6.11
C THR A 9 40.22 -20.61 -6.76
N GLY A 10 40.29 -19.30 -6.47
CA GLY A 10 41.26 -18.38 -7.06
C GLY A 10 40.89 -17.78 -8.43
N ASP A 11 39.74 -18.11 -9.02
CA ASP A 11 39.25 -17.57 -10.32
C ASP A 11 39.01 -16.04 -10.31
N GLY A 12 38.99 -15.45 -9.11
CA GLY A 12 38.99 -13.99 -8.92
C GLY A 12 40.35 -13.30 -9.08
N TRP A 13 41.43 -14.05 -9.30
CA TRP A 13 42.79 -13.53 -9.45
C TRP A 13 43.27 -13.66 -10.89
N ILE A 14 43.83 -12.57 -11.41
CA ILE A 14 44.56 -12.56 -12.68
C ILE A 14 46.03 -12.78 -12.33
N LEU A 15 46.59 -13.91 -12.77
CA LEU A 15 48.00 -14.20 -12.59
C LEU A 15 48.84 -13.13 -13.31
N PRO A 16 49.82 -12.53 -12.62
CA PRO A 16 50.71 -11.54 -13.23
C PRO A 16 51.39 -12.09 -14.48
N HIS A 17 51.21 -11.41 -15.61
CA HIS A 17 51.86 -11.74 -16.88
C HIS A 17 52.24 -10.47 -17.64
N GLN A 18 53.21 -10.60 -18.55
CA GLN A 18 53.67 -9.49 -19.38
C GLN A 18 52.77 -9.30 -20.61
N VAL A 19 52.47 -8.04 -20.92
CA VAL A 19 51.68 -7.63 -22.08
C VAL A 19 52.37 -6.45 -22.74
N LYS A 20 52.40 -6.44 -24.08
CA LYS A 20 52.92 -5.31 -24.86
C LYS A 20 51.80 -4.30 -25.12
N HIS A 21 51.81 -3.20 -24.38
CA HIS A 21 50.87 -2.09 -24.54
C HIS A 21 51.31 -1.16 -25.69
N PRO A 22 50.39 -0.69 -26.56
CA PRO A 22 50.72 0.17 -27.70
C PRO A 22 51.55 1.41 -27.33
N ASP A 23 51.20 2.07 -26.22
CA ASP A 23 51.84 3.33 -25.81
C ASP A 23 52.93 3.18 -24.74
N LEU A 24 52.89 2.10 -23.93
CA LEU A 24 53.70 1.96 -22.72
C LEU A 24 54.80 0.91 -22.85
N GLY A 25 54.84 0.17 -23.97
CA GLY A 25 55.78 -0.93 -24.13
C GLY A 25 55.40 -2.14 -23.26
N GLU A 26 56.38 -2.82 -22.69
CA GLU A 26 56.15 -4.02 -21.88
C GLU A 26 55.69 -3.67 -20.46
N ILE A 27 54.47 -4.10 -20.12
CA ILE A 27 53.87 -3.88 -18.79
C ILE A 27 53.42 -5.22 -18.18
N TRP A 28 53.32 -5.25 -16.85
CA TRP A 28 52.74 -6.38 -16.13
C TRP A 28 51.28 -6.12 -15.82
N ILE A 29 50.42 -7.10 -16.09
CA ILE A 29 49.00 -7.08 -15.76
C ILE A 29 48.69 -8.24 -14.82
N GLY A 30 48.03 -7.94 -13.70
CA GLY A 30 47.60 -8.93 -12.71
C GLY A 30 46.83 -8.29 -11.56
N GLY A 31 46.46 -9.10 -10.56
CA GLY A 31 45.74 -8.67 -9.36
C GLY A 31 44.30 -9.18 -9.33
N SER A 32 43.42 -8.50 -8.59
CA SER A 32 42.03 -8.95 -8.48
C SER A 32 41.21 -8.59 -9.73
N GLY A 33 40.40 -9.53 -10.21
CA GLY A 33 39.41 -9.34 -11.27
C GLY A 33 38.25 -8.46 -10.80
N LYS A 34 38.48 -7.15 -10.62
CA LYS A 34 37.53 -6.18 -10.03
C LYS A 34 36.12 -6.24 -10.63
N LYS A 35 35.98 -6.57 -11.91
CA LYS A 35 34.69 -6.67 -12.60
C LYS A 35 33.79 -7.73 -11.95
N HIS A 36 34.27 -8.97 -11.85
CA HIS A 36 33.50 -10.12 -11.38
C HIS A 36 33.58 -10.35 -9.87
N VAL A 37 34.37 -9.54 -9.16
CA VAL A 37 34.50 -9.59 -7.70
C VAL A 37 33.81 -8.40 -7.01
N GLY A 38 33.70 -7.25 -7.68
CA GLY A 38 33.21 -6.01 -7.05
C GLY A 38 31.98 -5.37 -7.68
N ARG A 39 31.66 -5.66 -8.96
CA ARG A 39 30.54 -5.00 -9.66
C ARG A 39 29.48 -5.98 -10.11
N THR A 40 29.90 -7.06 -10.74
CA THR A 40 29.04 -8.13 -11.23
C THR A 40 29.42 -9.39 -10.45
N PRO A 41 28.46 -10.23 -10.05
CA PRO A 41 28.81 -11.51 -9.48
C PRO A 41 29.65 -12.36 -10.47
N PRO A 42 30.49 -13.27 -9.96
CA PRO A 42 31.13 -14.31 -10.76
C PRO A 42 30.10 -15.09 -11.57
N SER A 43 30.48 -15.60 -12.74
CA SER A 43 29.57 -16.25 -13.70
C SER A 43 28.66 -17.31 -13.06
N ARG A 44 29.23 -18.18 -12.21
CA ARG A 44 28.51 -19.22 -11.46
C ARG A 44 27.43 -18.71 -10.50
N TYR A 45 27.51 -17.45 -10.09
CA TYR A 45 26.53 -16.82 -9.19
C TYR A 45 25.57 -15.87 -9.90
N ILE A 46 25.78 -15.56 -11.18
CA ILE A 46 24.94 -14.60 -11.90
C ILE A 46 23.47 -15.02 -11.87
N GLU A 47 23.17 -16.27 -12.17
CA GLU A 47 21.79 -16.78 -12.21
C GLU A 47 21.14 -16.73 -10.82
N GLN A 48 21.85 -17.21 -9.79
CA GLN A 48 21.35 -17.20 -8.43
C GLN A 48 21.11 -15.78 -7.90
N GLU A 49 22.03 -14.84 -8.16
CA GLU A 49 21.83 -13.44 -7.73
C GLU A 49 20.70 -12.77 -8.52
N ALA A 50 20.57 -13.06 -9.82
CA ALA A 50 19.46 -12.56 -10.62
C ALA A 50 18.11 -13.06 -10.09
N ASP A 51 18.01 -14.34 -9.74
CA ASP A 51 16.82 -14.95 -9.16
C ASP A 51 16.45 -14.31 -7.80
N ARG A 52 17.42 -14.14 -6.90
CA ARG A 52 17.19 -13.45 -5.61
C ARG A 52 16.72 -12.02 -5.80
N GLN A 53 17.32 -11.27 -6.72
CA GLN A 53 16.89 -9.90 -7.02
C GLN A 53 15.47 -9.88 -7.59
N ALA A 54 15.12 -10.81 -8.48
CA ALA A 54 13.77 -10.93 -9.01
C ALA A 54 12.76 -11.22 -7.88
N HIS A 55 13.05 -12.17 -6.99
CA HIS A 55 12.22 -12.46 -5.83
C HIS A 55 12.06 -11.27 -4.89
N PHE A 56 13.13 -10.50 -4.65
CA PHE A 56 13.07 -9.28 -3.85
C PHE A 56 12.15 -8.23 -4.49
N VAL A 57 12.25 -8.02 -5.80
CA VAL A 57 11.38 -7.07 -6.52
C VAL A 57 9.92 -7.53 -6.48
N LEU A 58 9.65 -8.82 -6.70
CA LEU A 58 8.30 -9.38 -6.59
C LEU A 58 7.73 -9.23 -5.17
N TYR A 59 8.56 -9.43 -4.15
CA TYR A 59 8.18 -9.14 -2.78
C TYR A 59 7.82 -7.66 -2.60
N CYS A 60 8.66 -6.71 -3.04
CA CYS A 60 8.34 -5.28 -2.96
C CYS A 60 7.01 -4.93 -3.66
N VAL A 61 6.76 -5.48 -4.85
CA VAL A 61 5.50 -5.28 -5.58
C VAL A 61 4.32 -5.87 -4.80
N SER A 62 4.48 -7.02 -4.17
CA SER A 62 3.43 -7.63 -3.34
C SER A 62 3.03 -6.81 -2.12
N GLN A 63 3.89 -5.87 -1.69
CA GLN A 63 3.67 -4.93 -0.59
C GLN A 63 3.07 -3.59 -1.03
N PHE A 64 2.86 -3.36 -2.33
CA PHE A 64 2.20 -2.15 -2.83
C PHE A 64 0.81 -1.98 -2.22
N PRO A 65 0.36 -0.74 -1.98
CA PRO A 65 -0.92 -0.49 -1.31
C PRO A 65 -2.06 -1.20 -2.02
N GLN A 66 -3.03 -1.69 -1.26
CA GLN A 66 -4.26 -2.25 -1.78
C GLN A 66 -5.41 -1.80 -0.89
N VAL A 67 -6.21 -0.86 -1.40
CA VAL A 67 -7.36 -0.34 -0.65
C VAL A 67 -8.53 -1.30 -0.78
N LYS A 68 -9.22 -1.52 0.34
CA LYS A 68 -10.43 -2.35 0.40
C LYS A 68 -11.49 -1.72 1.28
N VAL A 69 -12.75 -1.97 0.94
CA VAL A 69 -13.88 -1.76 1.83
C VAL A 69 -14.04 -3.04 2.65
N ASP A 70 -13.56 -3.00 3.89
CA ASP A 70 -13.57 -4.17 4.78
C ASP A 70 -15.00 -4.50 5.20
N ASP A 71 -15.70 -3.52 5.78
CA ASP A 71 -17.05 -3.73 6.26
C ASP A 71 -17.97 -2.51 6.18
N ILE A 72 -19.28 -2.80 6.15
CA ILE A 72 -20.35 -1.83 6.26
C ILE A 72 -21.29 -2.35 7.36
N THR A 73 -21.27 -1.71 8.52
CA THR A 73 -22.16 -2.05 9.63
C THR A 73 -23.29 -1.03 9.72
N LEU A 74 -24.53 -1.51 9.86
CA LEU A 74 -25.71 -0.66 10.07
C LEU A 74 -26.23 -0.83 11.50
N THR A 75 -26.28 0.26 12.26
CA THR A 75 -26.83 0.27 13.62
C THR A 75 -28.10 1.13 13.66
N PRO A 76 -29.28 0.55 13.95
CA PRO A 76 -30.52 1.31 14.02
C PRO A 76 -30.53 2.25 15.23
N ILE A 77 -31.06 3.47 15.03
CA ILE A 77 -31.19 4.52 16.07
C ILE A 77 -32.68 4.76 16.40
N GLY A 78 -33.58 4.45 15.46
CA GLY A 78 -35.02 4.72 15.55
C GLY A 78 -35.50 5.69 14.47
N ASP A 79 -36.81 5.77 14.22
CA ASP A 79 -37.43 6.63 13.18
C ASP A 79 -36.84 6.43 11.76
N GLY A 80 -36.47 5.19 11.42
CA GLY A 80 -35.82 4.88 10.15
C GLY A 80 -34.40 5.45 10.00
N LEU A 81 -33.78 5.94 11.08
CA LEU A 81 -32.39 6.38 11.11
C LEU A 81 -31.46 5.24 11.46
N PHE A 82 -30.34 5.18 10.73
CA PHE A 82 -29.28 4.21 10.95
C PHE A 82 -27.93 4.92 10.96
N TRP A 83 -27.03 4.46 11.83
CA TRP A 83 -25.60 4.68 11.70
C TRP A 83 -25.05 3.70 10.69
N ALA A 84 -24.40 4.19 9.64
CA ALA A 84 -23.66 3.38 8.69
C ALA A 84 -22.16 3.55 8.90
N ASP A 85 -21.54 2.54 9.49
CA ASP A 85 -20.10 2.47 9.72
C ASP A 85 -19.42 1.77 8.56
N VAL A 86 -18.70 2.55 7.76
CA VAL A 86 -17.93 2.06 6.61
C VAL A 86 -16.46 1.97 7.02
N THR A 87 -15.96 0.75 7.15
CA THR A 87 -14.54 0.50 7.44
C THR A 87 -13.78 0.28 6.14
N ILE A 88 -12.79 1.12 5.91
CA ILE A 88 -11.83 0.97 4.83
C ILE A 88 -10.46 0.61 5.40
N LYS A 89 -9.74 -0.25 4.70
CA LYS A 89 -8.40 -0.67 5.12
C LYS A 89 -7.43 -0.73 3.95
N ASN A 90 -6.16 -0.63 4.29
CA ASN A 90 -5.06 -1.03 3.41
C ASN A 90 -4.43 -2.30 3.98
N GLU A 91 -4.60 -3.43 3.29
CA GLU A 91 -4.07 -4.72 3.77
C GLU A 91 -2.54 -4.81 3.67
N LYS A 92 -1.91 -3.87 2.98
CA LYS A 92 -0.51 -3.94 2.56
C LYS A 92 0.35 -2.98 3.37
N THR A 93 1.65 -3.27 3.46
CA THR A 93 2.58 -2.51 4.30
C THR A 93 2.89 -1.11 3.74
N TYR A 94 2.83 -0.91 2.42
CA TYR A 94 3.11 0.43 1.87
C TYR A 94 1.87 1.32 1.95
N PRO A 95 2.04 2.60 2.33
CA PRO A 95 0.93 3.55 2.35
C PRO A 95 0.52 3.94 0.93
N THR A 96 -0.71 4.45 0.76
CA THR A 96 -1.18 4.99 -0.53
C THR A 96 -0.36 6.20 -0.97
N ALA A 97 0.13 7.00 -0.01
CA ALA A 97 1.11 8.06 -0.23
C ALA A 97 2.18 8.10 0.86
N SER A 98 3.43 8.36 0.47
CA SER A 98 4.51 8.62 1.43
C SER A 98 4.35 9.98 2.08
N ASP A 99 4.85 10.16 3.31
CA ASP A 99 4.71 11.43 4.03
C ASP A 99 5.37 12.61 3.32
N ARG A 100 6.46 12.36 2.60
CA ARG A 100 7.07 13.38 1.72
C ARG A 100 6.13 13.77 0.58
N SER A 101 5.40 12.82 0.02
CA SER A 101 4.44 13.11 -1.05
C SER A 101 3.20 13.85 -0.54
N LYS A 102 2.73 13.51 0.69
CA LYS A 102 1.66 14.24 1.37
C LYS A 102 2.05 15.70 1.61
N LYS A 103 3.27 15.96 2.10
CA LYS A 103 3.80 17.32 2.36
C LYS A 103 3.96 18.16 1.09
N LEU A 104 4.32 17.52 -0.03
CA LEU A 104 4.53 18.18 -1.31
C LEU A 104 3.27 18.21 -2.17
N GLU A 105 2.16 17.66 -1.69
CA GLU A 105 0.86 17.57 -2.40
C GLU A 105 0.99 17.00 -3.82
N LYS A 106 1.91 16.05 -4.01
CA LYS A 106 2.23 15.51 -5.35
C LYS A 106 1.15 14.60 -5.93
N TYR A 107 0.33 14.00 -5.08
CA TYR A 107 -0.67 13.01 -5.49
C TYR A 107 -2.04 13.40 -4.93
N PRO A 108 -3.12 13.06 -5.64
CA PRO A 108 -4.47 13.19 -5.12
C PRO A 108 -4.68 12.26 -3.92
N LYS A 109 -5.56 12.67 -3.02
CA LYS A 109 -6.04 11.85 -1.91
C LYS A 109 -6.91 10.70 -2.41
N ASP A 110 -6.96 9.63 -1.62
CA ASP A 110 -7.88 8.52 -1.85
C ASP A 110 -9.32 9.00 -1.64
N LYS A 111 -10.25 8.53 -2.47
CA LYS A 111 -11.65 8.95 -2.47
C LYS A 111 -12.55 7.82 -2.03
N LEU A 112 -13.22 8.00 -0.90
CA LEU A 112 -14.32 7.16 -0.45
C LEU A 112 -15.63 7.81 -0.85
N VAL A 113 -16.42 7.11 -1.66
CA VAL A 113 -17.74 7.57 -2.10
C VAL A 113 -18.81 6.65 -1.52
N LEU A 114 -19.77 7.23 -0.81
CA LEU A 114 -20.97 6.53 -0.37
C LEU A 114 -22.11 6.78 -1.35
N MET A 115 -22.57 5.70 -1.97
CA MET A 115 -23.74 5.69 -2.85
C MET A 115 -24.91 5.08 -2.10
N THR A 116 -26.10 5.62 -2.35
CA THR A 116 -27.35 5.17 -1.73
C THR A 116 -28.44 5.06 -2.78
N SER A 117 -29.42 4.19 -2.54
CA SER A 117 -30.68 4.18 -3.29
C SER A 117 -31.48 5.48 -3.08
N ASP A 118 -32.42 5.77 -3.97
CA ASP A 118 -33.29 6.96 -3.88
C ASP A 118 -34.08 7.04 -2.56
N ASP A 119 -34.43 5.89 -1.99
CA ASP A 119 -35.13 5.76 -0.71
C ASP A 119 -34.26 6.01 0.52
N VAL A 120 -32.94 6.20 0.35
CA VAL A 120 -32.00 6.38 1.46
C VAL A 120 -31.31 7.74 1.32
N LYS A 121 -31.52 8.61 2.30
CA LYS A 121 -30.92 9.95 2.35
C LYS A 121 -29.78 9.98 3.36
N ILE A 122 -28.63 10.49 2.93
CA ILE A 122 -27.50 10.79 3.82
C ILE A 122 -27.80 12.14 4.48
N LEU A 123 -27.80 12.15 5.81
CA LEU A 123 -27.97 13.37 6.61
C LEU A 123 -26.60 13.94 6.98
N PRO A 124 -26.42 15.27 6.95
CA PRO A 124 -25.17 15.88 7.39
C PRO A 124 -24.99 15.68 8.89
N LEU A 125 -23.80 15.28 9.29
CA LEU A 125 -23.38 15.26 10.69
C LEU A 125 -22.68 16.58 11.01
N ASP A 126 -23.21 17.31 11.99
CA ASP A 126 -22.47 18.41 12.59
C ASP A 126 -21.23 17.81 13.25
N GLY A 127 -20.04 18.38 13.02
CA GLY A 127 -18.73 17.78 13.31
C GLY A 127 -18.43 17.37 14.76
N LYS A 128 -19.41 17.47 15.68
CA LYS A 128 -19.37 16.92 17.04
C LYS A 128 -19.82 15.46 17.05
N LEU A 129 -18.82 14.63 16.72
CA LEU A 129 -18.64 13.20 17.05
C LEU A 129 -19.77 12.21 16.68
N PRO A 130 -19.48 11.20 15.84
CA PRO A 130 -20.23 9.95 15.88
C PRO A 130 -20.15 9.37 17.30
N PHE A 131 -21.25 8.83 17.83
CA PHE A 131 -21.31 8.20 19.15
C PHE A 131 -20.09 7.28 19.39
N VAL A 132 -19.12 7.73 20.18
CA VAL A 132 -17.96 6.89 20.53
C VAL A 132 -18.41 6.00 21.68
N ASP A 133 -18.51 4.70 21.43
CA ASP A 133 -18.75 3.74 22.50
C ASP A 133 -17.63 3.89 23.55
N PRO A 134 -17.93 4.27 24.81
CA PRO A 134 -16.92 4.47 25.84
C PRO A 134 -16.07 3.22 26.13
N THR A 135 -16.56 2.04 25.73
CA THR A 135 -15.86 0.76 25.89
C THR A 135 -14.92 0.43 24.73
N GLN A 136 -15.14 1.01 23.55
CA GLN A 136 -14.26 0.87 22.40
C GLN A 136 -13.24 2.01 22.42
N GLY A 137 -12.06 1.75 22.98
CA GLY A 137 -11.02 2.75 23.18
C GLY A 137 -10.73 3.65 21.95
N PHE A 138 -10.26 4.87 22.21
CA PHE A 138 -10.13 5.97 21.23
C PHE A 138 -9.30 5.71 19.97
N ARG A 139 -8.51 4.62 19.91
CA ARG A 139 -7.60 4.35 18.79
C ARG A 139 -8.31 4.01 17.48
N ASN A 140 -9.55 3.51 17.54
CA ASN A 140 -10.35 3.14 16.36
C ASN A 140 -11.70 3.88 16.32
N ALA A 141 -11.77 5.06 16.96
CA ALA A 141 -13.01 5.83 16.96
C ALA A 141 -13.41 6.19 15.52
N PRO A 142 -14.67 5.96 15.13
CA PRO A 142 -15.14 6.29 13.79
C PRO A 142 -15.00 7.79 13.55
N LYS A 143 -14.60 8.16 12.34
CA LYS A 143 -14.56 9.54 11.88
C LYS A 143 -15.94 9.92 11.33
N PRO A 144 -16.41 11.17 11.48
CA PRO A 144 -17.66 11.59 10.86
C PRO A 144 -17.54 11.55 9.33
N GLY A 145 -18.48 10.86 8.69
CA GLY A 145 -18.65 10.89 7.25
C GLY A 145 -19.65 11.98 6.86
N THR A 146 -19.14 13.15 6.48
CA THR A 146 -19.97 14.27 6.03
C THR A 146 -20.04 14.30 4.51
N GLY A 147 -21.26 14.25 3.97
CA GLY A 147 -21.49 14.27 2.52
C GLY A 147 -21.32 12.90 1.85
N ARG A 148 -21.17 12.91 0.52
CA ARG A 148 -21.05 11.70 -0.31
C ARG A 148 -19.61 11.27 -0.58
N GLU A 149 -18.67 12.22 -0.60
CA GLU A 149 -17.26 11.96 -0.92
C GLU A 149 -16.39 12.38 0.26
N ILE A 150 -15.51 11.49 0.69
CA ILE A 150 -14.48 11.74 1.68
C ILE A 150 -13.12 11.56 1.03
N GLN A 151 -12.25 12.54 1.24
CA GLN A 151 -10.87 12.47 0.82
C GLN A 151 -9.98 12.12 2.00
N LEU A 152 -9.13 11.11 1.84
CA LEU A 152 -8.33 10.58 2.93
C LEU A 152 -6.98 10.03 2.45
N TRP A 153 -6.16 9.67 3.43
CA TRP A 153 -4.92 8.92 3.22
C TRP A 153 -4.99 7.64 4.05
N LEU A 154 -4.64 6.50 3.43
CA LEU A 154 -4.45 5.23 4.13
C LEU A 154 -2.97 4.94 4.30
N ASN A 155 -2.56 4.72 5.55
CA ASN A 155 -1.20 4.26 5.83
C ASN A 155 -1.07 2.75 5.56
N GLY A 156 0.14 2.22 5.71
CA GLY A 156 0.37 0.78 5.64
C GLY A 156 -0.29 0.04 6.80
N SER A 157 -0.96 -1.09 6.51
CA SER A 157 -1.69 -1.88 7.51
C SER A 157 -2.68 -1.07 8.35
N ASP A 158 -3.20 0.02 7.78
CA ASP A 158 -4.10 0.97 8.45
C ASP A 158 -5.57 0.62 8.18
N SER A 159 -6.42 0.95 9.14
CA SER A 159 -7.87 0.79 9.06
C SER A 159 -8.56 2.04 9.58
N GLN A 160 -9.50 2.58 8.82
CA GLN A 160 -10.24 3.78 9.16
C GLN A 160 -11.73 3.53 8.97
N THR A 161 -12.51 3.83 10.00
CA THR A 161 -13.97 3.72 9.96
C THR A 161 -14.59 5.10 9.81
N TYR A 162 -15.51 5.26 8.86
CA TYR A 162 -16.30 6.46 8.65
C TYR A 162 -17.76 6.18 8.97
N ARG A 163 -18.31 6.94 9.92
CA ARG A 163 -19.71 6.83 10.32
C ARG A 163 -20.56 7.86 9.60
N TYR A 164 -21.57 7.39 8.88
CA TYR A 164 -22.58 8.21 8.23
C TYR A 164 -23.91 8.08 8.95
N LEU A 165 -24.71 9.15 8.93
CA LEU A 165 -26.11 9.10 9.34
C LEU A 165 -26.97 8.96 8.10
N ILE A 166 -27.74 7.87 8.03
CA ILE A 166 -28.65 7.62 6.90
C ILE A 166 -30.08 7.53 7.41
N LYS A 167 -31.02 8.08 6.64
CA LYS A 167 -32.46 7.91 6.85
C LYS A 167 -33.03 7.03 5.74
N LYS A 168 -33.57 5.88 6.10
CA LYS A 168 -34.32 4.98 5.21
C LYS A 168 -35.77 5.48 5.13
N GLY A 169 -36.32 5.50 3.92
CA GLY A 169 -37.74 5.66 3.66
C GLY A 169 -38.53 4.37 3.90
N GLY A 170 -39.69 4.21 3.25
CA GLY A 170 -40.54 3.03 3.40
C GLY A 170 -40.20 1.86 2.45
N GLY A 171 -39.24 2.02 1.54
CA GLY A 171 -38.87 1.03 0.53
C GLY A 171 -37.60 0.23 0.88
N LYS A 172 -37.26 -0.74 0.01
CA LYS A 172 -35.99 -1.47 0.07
C LYS A 172 -34.84 -0.52 -0.25
N GLY A 173 -33.93 -0.33 0.70
CA GLY A 173 -32.78 0.55 0.54
C GLY A 173 -31.49 -0.23 0.33
N TRP A 174 -30.49 0.39 -0.30
CA TRP A 174 -29.12 -0.13 -0.29
C TRP A 174 -28.11 0.99 -0.09
N VAL A 175 -26.96 0.62 0.46
CA VAL A 175 -25.79 1.48 0.66
C VAL A 175 -24.59 0.78 0.02
N GLU A 176 -23.85 1.52 -0.80
CA GLU A 176 -22.63 1.02 -1.43
C GLU A 176 -21.49 1.99 -1.14
N ALA A 177 -20.42 1.46 -0.56
CA ALA A 177 -19.18 2.20 -0.38
C ALA A 177 -18.21 1.83 -1.49
N VAL A 178 -17.63 2.84 -2.13
CA VAL A 178 -16.63 2.69 -3.19
C VAL A 178 -15.38 3.47 -2.80
N ILE A 179 -14.26 2.79 -2.66
CA ILE A 179 -12.96 3.41 -2.43
C ILE A 179 -12.16 3.41 -3.73
N THR A 180 -11.60 4.57 -4.10
CA THR A 180 -10.73 4.72 -5.26
C THR A 180 -9.42 5.36 -4.85
N SER A 181 -8.32 4.68 -5.13
CA SER A 181 -6.95 5.15 -4.92
C SER A 181 -6.18 5.03 -6.23
N GLU A 182 -5.39 6.05 -6.58
CA GLU A 182 -4.53 6.00 -7.77
C GLU A 182 -3.52 4.85 -7.71
N ARG A 183 -3.07 4.50 -6.49
CA ARG A 183 -2.01 3.53 -6.25
C ARG A 183 -2.50 2.26 -5.57
N GLY A 184 -3.56 2.38 -4.77
CA GLY A 184 -4.18 1.27 -4.06
C GLY A 184 -5.22 0.51 -4.86
N GLY A 185 -5.56 0.97 -6.07
CA GLY A 185 -6.64 0.41 -6.88
C GLY A 185 -8.03 0.89 -6.45
N LYS A 186 -9.05 0.13 -6.83
CA LYS A 186 -10.46 0.42 -6.54
C LYS A 186 -11.11 -0.81 -5.94
N ASP A 187 -11.97 -0.59 -4.95
CA ASP A 187 -12.81 -1.63 -4.36
C ASP A 187 -14.20 -1.08 -4.02
N SER A 188 -15.19 -1.96 -3.94
CA SER A 188 -16.57 -1.59 -3.67
C SER A 188 -17.31 -2.69 -2.92
N LYS A 189 -18.06 -2.32 -1.89
CA LYS A 189 -18.92 -3.23 -1.14
C LYS A 189 -20.32 -2.63 -1.06
N ARG A 190 -21.34 -3.44 -1.34
CA ARG A 190 -22.76 -3.06 -1.24
C ARG A 190 -23.42 -3.86 -0.13
N LEU A 191 -24.27 -3.18 0.63
CA LEU A 191 -25.13 -3.76 1.65
C LEU A 191 -26.58 -3.35 1.39
N THR A 192 -27.49 -4.33 1.41
CA THR A 192 -28.93 -4.11 1.34
C THR A 192 -29.48 -3.89 2.74
N ILE A 193 -30.38 -2.90 2.88
CA ILE A 193 -31.11 -2.62 4.11
C ILE A 193 -32.46 -3.32 4.01
N ASP A 194 -32.51 -4.58 4.40
CA ASP A 194 -33.76 -5.32 4.56
C ASP A 194 -34.58 -4.78 5.74
N ASP A 195 -35.85 -5.17 5.83
CA ASP A 195 -36.82 -4.64 6.80
C ASP A 195 -36.62 -5.15 8.23
#